data_AF-A0A1S3C0J0-F1
#
_entry.id   AF-A0A1S3C0J0-F1
#
_cell.length_a   1.000
_cell.length_b   1.000
_cell.length_c   1.000
_cell.angle_alpha   90.00
_cell.angle_beta   90.00
_cell.angle_gamma   90.00
#
_symmetry.space_group_name_H-M   'P 1'
#
loop_
_entity.id
_entity.type
_entity.pdbx_description
1 polymer ?
#
loop_
_entity_poly.entity_id
_entity_poly.type
_entity_poly.pdbx_seq_one_letter_code
_entity_poly.pdbx_strand_id
1 'polypeptide(L)'
;MRPSDSDKPPYVARVEKIEADHRNNVKVRVRWYYRPEESIGGRRQFHGAKELFLSDHFDVQSAHTIEGKCTVHSFKNYTKLENVGAEDYFCRFEYKAATGGFTPDRVAVYCKCEMPYNPDDLMVQCEGCKDWFHPSCMGMTIEEAKKLDHFLCSDCSSENEAKRSLNAFPVSPSAEAKVEPKRRKR
;
A
#
# COMPACT_ATOMS: atom_id res chain seq x y z
N MET A 1 -18.55 -17.97 1.95
CA MET A 1 -19.20 -19.22 1.50
C MET A 1 -18.57 -20.35 2.27
N ARG A 2 -19.37 -21.33 2.67
CA ARG A 2 -18.92 -22.38 3.58
C ARG A 2 -17.76 -23.16 2.98
N PRO A 3 -16.63 -23.30 3.69
CA PRO A 3 -15.54 -24.14 3.26
C PRO A 3 -15.88 -25.63 3.39
N SER A 4 -15.21 -26.49 2.64
CA SER A 4 -15.35 -27.95 2.78
C SER A 4 -14.73 -28.50 4.08
N ASP A 5 -13.89 -27.69 4.71
CA ASP A 5 -13.08 -27.97 5.89
C ASP A 5 -13.38 -26.85 6.90
N SER A 6 -13.90 -27.21 8.09
CA SER A 6 -14.38 -26.26 9.09
C SER A 6 -13.29 -25.39 9.71
N ASP A 7 -12.03 -25.83 9.63
CA ASP A 7 -10.90 -25.12 10.23
C ASP A 7 -10.38 -24.00 9.31
N LYS A 8 -10.90 -23.92 8.08
CA LYS A 8 -10.55 -22.89 7.11
C LYS A 8 -11.49 -21.67 7.22
N PRO A 9 -10.98 -20.46 6.93
CA PRO A 9 -11.84 -19.29 6.82
C PRO A 9 -12.83 -19.45 5.63
N PRO A 10 -14.02 -18.81 5.68
CA PRO A 10 -14.97 -18.86 4.58
C PRO A 10 -14.36 -18.42 3.23
N TYR A 11 -14.71 -19.13 2.17
CA TYR A 11 -14.33 -18.77 0.80
C TYR A 11 -15.03 -17.49 0.38
N VAL A 12 -14.31 -16.61 -0.32
CA VAL A 12 -14.85 -15.37 -0.86
C VAL A 12 -15.06 -15.53 -2.36
N ALA A 13 -16.20 -15.08 -2.88
CA ALA A 13 -16.57 -15.27 -4.27
C ALA A 13 -17.39 -14.09 -4.80
N ARG A 14 -17.21 -13.75 -6.07
CA ARG A 14 -18.08 -12.84 -6.80
C ARG A 14 -19.22 -13.66 -7.42
N VAL A 15 -20.47 -13.32 -7.11
CA VAL A 15 -21.63 -13.91 -7.80
C VAL A 15 -21.74 -13.27 -9.18
N GLU A 16 -21.61 -14.09 -10.22
CA GLU A 16 -21.72 -13.68 -11.64
C GLU A 16 -23.17 -13.83 -12.14
N LYS A 17 -23.88 -14.87 -11.67
CA LYS A 17 -25.28 -15.12 -12.03
C LYS A 17 -26.00 -15.90 -10.93
N ILE A 18 -27.29 -15.63 -10.76
CA ILE A 18 -28.20 -16.40 -9.90
C ILE A 18 -29.23 -17.07 -10.80
N GLU A 19 -29.47 -18.37 -10.60
CA GLU A 19 -30.43 -19.16 -11.37
C GLU A 19 -31.29 -19.99 -10.40
N ALA A 20 -32.59 -20.10 -10.68
CA ALA A 20 -33.51 -20.96 -9.93
C ALA A 20 -34.14 -21.98 -10.89
N ASP A 21 -34.25 -23.23 -10.46
CA ASP A 21 -34.97 -24.26 -11.21
C ASP A 21 -36.48 -24.25 -10.93
N HIS A 22 -37.24 -25.06 -11.68
CA HIS A 22 -38.70 -25.20 -11.49
C HIS A 22 -39.12 -25.79 -10.14
N ARG A 23 -38.18 -26.21 -9.29
CA ARG A 23 -38.39 -26.70 -7.92
C ARG A 23 -37.91 -25.70 -6.87
N ASN A 24 -37.63 -24.45 -7.27
CA ASN A 24 -37.06 -23.38 -6.45
C ASN A 24 -35.66 -23.68 -5.86
N ASN A 25 -34.91 -24.64 -6.41
CA ASN A 25 -33.51 -24.80 -6.02
C ASN A 25 -32.69 -23.68 -6.64
N VAL A 26 -32.13 -22.81 -5.80
CA VAL A 26 -31.29 -21.69 -6.25
C VAL A 26 -29.82 -22.12 -6.34
N LYS A 27 -29.24 -21.91 -7.52
CA LYS A 27 -27.82 -22.04 -7.81
C LYS A 27 -27.21 -20.68 -8.11
N VAL A 28 -25.93 -20.53 -7.78
CA VAL A 28 -25.14 -19.33 -8.06
C VAL A 28 -23.92 -19.71 -8.89
N ARG A 29 -23.76 -19.06 -10.04
CA ARG A 29 -22.48 -19.09 -10.77
C ARG A 29 -21.56 -18.07 -10.12
N VAL A 30 -20.38 -18.52 -9.72
CA VAL A 30 -19.41 -17.73 -8.97
C VAL A 30 -18.07 -17.65 -9.69
N ARG A 31 -17.32 -16.59 -9.41
CA ARG A 31 -15.90 -16.41 -9.73
C ARG A 31 -15.14 -16.30 -8.41
N TRP A 32 -14.17 -17.19 -8.17
CA TRP A 32 -13.52 -17.30 -6.87
C TRP A 32 -12.51 -16.19 -6.62
N TYR A 33 -12.47 -15.70 -5.39
CA TYR A 33 -11.31 -14.97 -4.86
C TYR A 33 -10.41 -15.93 -4.10
N TYR A 34 -9.12 -15.86 -4.38
CA TYR A 34 -8.09 -16.64 -3.68
C TYR A 34 -7.44 -15.78 -2.60
N ARG A 35 -7.17 -16.37 -1.45
CA ARG A 35 -6.32 -15.80 -0.41
C ARG A 35 -4.84 -15.98 -0.80
N PRO A 36 -3.92 -15.12 -0.32
CA PRO A 36 -2.48 -15.26 -0.58
C PRO A 36 -1.91 -16.66 -0.31
N GLU A 37 -2.37 -17.31 0.76
CA GLU A 37 -2.00 -18.66 1.21
C GLU A 37 -2.47 -19.76 0.23
N GLU A 38 -3.51 -19.50 -0.55
CA GLU A 38 -4.11 -20.44 -1.52
C GLU A 38 -3.47 -20.30 -2.91
N SER A 39 -2.61 -19.29 -3.10
CA SER A 39 -1.87 -19.10 -4.36
C SER A 39 -0.61 -19.97 -4.42
N ILE A 40 -0.19 -20.37 -5.63
CA ILE A 40 1.01 -21.20 -5.85
C ILE A 40 2.28 -20.55 -5.27
N GLY A 41 2.34 -19.22 -5.22
CA GLY A 41 3.46 -18.47 -4.64
C GLY A 41 3.38 -18.20 -3.14
N GLY A 42 2.29 -18.59 -2.48
CA GLY A 42 2.03 -18.34 -1.05
C GLY A 42 1.89 -16.86 -0.67
N ARG A 43 1.74 -16.61 0.64
CA ARG A 43 1.76 -15.25 1.19
C ARG A 43 3.18 -14.67 1.11
N ARG A 44 3.28 -13.41 0.67
CA ARG A 44 4.50 -12.59 0.65
C ARG A 44 4.34 -11.42 1.61
N GLN A 45 5.45 -10.82 2.03
CA GLN A 45 5.45 -9.72 3.01
C GLN A 45 4.62 -8.50 2.60
N PHE A 46 4.47 -8.24 1.29
CA PHE A 46 3.67 -7.11 0.80
C PHE A 46 2.16 -7.40 0.69
N HIS A 47 1.73 -8.66 0.94
CA HIS A 47 0.31 -9.03 0.88
C HIS A 47 -0.41 -8.69 2.17
N GLY A 48 -1.43 -7.82 2.09
CA GLY A 48 -2.23 -7.43 3.26
C GLY A 48 -3.07 -8.58 3.82
N ALA A 49 -3.40 -8.52 5.11
CA ALA A 49 -4.21 -9.52 5.82
C ALA A 49 -5.61 -9.68 5.21
N LYS A 50 -6.15 -8.60 4.65
CA LYS A 50 -7.45 -8.54 3.94
C LYS A 50 -7.35 -8.65 2.42
N GLU A 51 -6.16 -8.97 1.90
CA GLU A 51 -5.94 -9.08 0.46
C GLU A 51 -6.54 -10.36 -0.13
N LEU A 52 -7.13 -10.23 -1.31
CA LEU A 52 -7.69 -11.29 -2.13
C LEU A 52 -7.27 -11.10 -3.59
N PHE A 53 -7.21 -12.20 -4.33
CA PHE A 53 -6.90 -12.20 -5.77
C PHE A 53 -8.09 -12.69 -6.58
N LEU A 54 -8.54 -11.91 -7.56
CA LEU A 54 -9.67 -12.29 -8.41
C LEU A 54 -9.23 -13.34 -9.44
N SER A 55 -9.59 -14.60 -9.23
CA SER A 55 -9.10 -15.69 -10.07
C SER A 55 -9.80 -15.80 -11.43
N ASP A 56 -9.28 -16.58 -12.35
CA ASP A 56 -9.99 -17.09 -13.54
C ASP A 56 -10.80 -18.37 -13.27
N HIS A 57 -10.88 -18.83 -12.02
CA HIS A 57 -11.64 -20.01 -11.61
C HIS A 57 -13.13 -19.67 -11.38
N PHE A 58 -13.99 -20.28 -12.20
CA PHE A 58 -15.45 -20.19 -12.09
C PHE A 58 -16.05 -21.53 -11.67
N ASP A 59 -17.15 -21.48 -10.92
CA ASP A 59 -17.88 -22.65 -10.44
C ASP A 59 -19.39 -22.38 -10.33
N VAL A 60 -20.20 -23.42 -10.09
CA VAL A 60 -21.64 -23.33 -9.82
C VAL A 60 -21.96 -24.01 -8.49
N GLN A 61 -22.37 -23.20 -7.51
CA GLN A 61 -22.63 -23.64 -6.15
C GLN A 61 -24.12 -23.51 -5.79
N SER A 62 -24.58 -24.23 -4.76
CA SER A 62 -25.92 -23.99 -4.21
C SER A 62 -25.93 -22.69 -3.40
N ALA A 63 -27.00 -21.90 -3.50
CA ALA A 63 -27.13 -20.67 -2.71
C ALA A 63 -27.07 -20.91 -1.19
N HIS A 64 -27.41 -22.12 -0.72
CA HIS A 64 -27.30 -22.54 0.69
C HIS A 64 -25.86 -22.56 1.24
N THR A 65 -24.85 -22.49 0.37
CA THR A 65 -23.43 -22.36 0.76
C THR A 65 -23.02 -20.92 1.08
N ILE A 66 -23.90 -19.93 0.82
CA ILE A 66 -23.66 -18.53 1.15
C ILE A 66 -23.97 -18.30 2.62
N GLU A 67 -22.97 -17.87 3.38
CA GLU A 67 -23.07 -17.65 4.83
C GLU A 67 -23.27 -16.17 5.18
N GLY A 68 -22.88 -15.27 4.27
CA GLY A 68 -22.94 -13.82 4.47
C GLY A 68 -22.50 -13.07 3.22
N LYS A 69 -22.61 -11.74 3.28
CA LYS A 69 -22.17 -10.81 2.24
C LYS A 69 -20.98 -10.00 2.76
N CYS A 70 -19.89 -10.03 2.02
CA CYS A 70 -18.70 -9.18 2.24
C CYS A 70 -18.55 -8.12 1.14
N THR A 71 -17.61 -7.20 1.31
CA THR A 71 -17.23 -6.21 0.30
C THR A 71 -15.76 -6.40 -0.09
N VAL A 72 -15.51 -6.63 -1.38
CA VAL A 72 -14.14 -6.61 -1.93
C VAL A 72 -13.93 -5.28 -2.64
N HIS A 73 -13.17 -4.39 -1.99
CA HIS A 73 -12.85 -3.06 -2.48
C HIS A 73 -11.75 -3.09 -3.54
N SER A 74 -11.69 -2.05 -4.37
CA SER A 74 -10.45 -1.73 -5.08
C SER A 74 -9.40 -1.23 -4.08
N PHE A 75 -8.12 -1.44 -4.35
CA PHE A 75 -7.03 -0.99 -3.47
C PHE A 75 -7.16 0.48 -3.05
N LYS A 76 -7.41 1.36 -4.02
CA LYS A 76 -7.57 2.81 -3.83
C LYS A 76 -8.75 3.19 -2.93
N ASN A 77 -9.78 2.35 -2.83
CA ASN A 77 -10.92 2.57 -1.95
C ASN A 77 -10.65 1.98 -0.56
N TYR A 78 -10.03 0.81 -0.48
CA TYR A 78 -9.63 0.18 0.78
C TYR A 78 -8.68 1.06 1.59
N THR A 79 -7.64 1.63 0.96
CA THR A 79 -6.68 2.55 1.60
C THR A 79 -7.29 3.91 2.03
N LYS A 80 -8.60 4.10 1.87
CA LYS A 80 -9.35 5.29 2.29
C LYS A 80 -10.42 4.99 3.33
N LEU A 81 -10.57 3.73 3.74
CA LEU A 81 -11.49 3.37 4.82
C LEU A 81 -10.92 3.91 6.14
N GLU A 82 -11.73 4.67 6.88
CA GLU A 82 -11.36 5.13 8.22
C GLU A 82 -11.22 3.96 9.20
N ASN A 83 -12.03 2.91 9.00
CA ASN A 83 -12.03 1.68 9.78
C ASN A 83 -12.27 0.50 8.83
N VAL A 84 -11.46 -0.55 8.96
CA VAL A 84 -11.59 -1.80 8.18
C VAL A 84 -12.40 -2.81 8.99
N GLY A 85 -13.55 -3.24 8.48
CA GLY A 85 -14.41 -4.22 9.12
C GLY A 85 -13.94 -5.68 8.96
N ALA A 86 -14.66 -6.59 9.63
CA ALA A 86 -14.47 -8.04 9.44
C ALA A 86 -14.76 -8.46 7.98
N GLU A 87 -15.79 -7.87 7.38
CA GLU A 87 -16.30 -8.16 6.04
C GLU A 87 -15.68 -7.30 4.92
N ASP A 88 -14.72 -6.44 5.25
CA ASP A 88 -13.99 -5.62 4.28
C ASP A 88 -12.71 -6.33 3.82
N TYR A 89 -12.61 -6.51 2.52
CA TYR A 89 -11.47 -7.09 1.80
C TYR A 89 -11.02 -6.16 0.68
N PHE A 90 -9.85 -6.39 0.10
CA PHE A 90 -9.45 -5.70 -1.12
C PHE A 90 -8.84 -6.63 -2.16
N CYS A 91 -8.97 -6.22 -3.41
CA CYS A 91 -8.34 -6.88 -4.55
C CYS A 91 -7.60 -5.86 -5.41
N ARG A 92 -6.36 -6.20 -5.76
CA ARG A 92 -5.52 -5.42 -6.69
C ARG A 92 -4.86 -6.25 -7.79
N PHE A 93 -5.01 -7.58 -7.72
CA PHE A 93 -4.50 -8.51 -8.72
C PHE A 93 -5.60 -9.45 -9.21
N GLU A 94 -5.60 -9.72 -10.52
CA GLU A 94 -6.18 -10.96 -11.03
C GLU A 94 -5.15 -12.10 -10.92
N TYR A 95 -5.65 -13.33 -10.77
CA TYR A 95 -4.84 -14.53 -10.57
C TYR A 95 -5.24 -15.65 -11.56
N LYS A 96 -4.26 -16.26 -12.21
CA LYS A 96 -4.45 -17.41 -13.10
C LYS A 96 -4.28 -18.69 -12.30
N ALA A 97 -5.39 -19.31 -11.89
CA ALA A 97 -5.40 -20.42 -10.93
C ALA A 97 -4.59 -21.62 -11.40
N ALA A 98 -4.55 -21.88 -12.72
CA ALA A 98 -3.80 -22.98 -13.32
C ALA A 98 -2.29 -22.72 -13.45
N THR A 99 -1.85 -21.46 -13.55
CA THR A 99 -0.43 -21.13 -13.87
C THR A 99 0.29 -20.33 -12.80
N GLY A 100 -0.41 -19.88 -11.75
CA GLY A 100 0.14 -19.00 -10.71
C GLY A 100 0.45 -17.58 -11.17
N GLY A 101 -0.01 -17.19 -12.37
CA GLY A 101 0.27 -15.89 -12.97
C GLY A 101 -0.59 -14.77 -12.36
N PHE A 102 -0.02 -13.57 -12.23
CA PHE A 102 -0.72 -12.40 -11.71
C PHE A 102 -0.89 -11.31 -12.78
N THR A 103 -1.91 -10.48 -12.64
CA THR A 103 -2.15 -9.30 -13.50
C THR A 103 -2.57 -8.11 -12.63
N PRO A 104 -1.95 -6.92 -12.76
CA PRO A 104 -0.83 -6.61 -13.64
C PRO A 104 0.48 -7.34 -13.27
N ASP A 105 1.37 -7.50 -14.26
CA ASP A 105 2.72 -8.06 -14.10
C ASP A 105 3.68 -7.08 -13.40
N ARG A 106 3.38 -5.78 -13.48
CA ARG A 106 4.16 -4.69 -12.88
C ARG A 106 3.32 -3.95 -11.84
N VAL A 107 3.97 -3.60 -10.74
CA VAL A 107 3.36 -2.89 -9.61
C VAL A 107 4.30 -1.76 -9.21
N ALA A 108 3.75 -0.64 -8.75
CA ALA A 108 4.57 0.40 -8.14
C ALA A 108 5.21 -0.16 -6.86
N VAL A 109 6.51 0.05 -6.72
CA VAL A 109 7.31 -0.32 -5.56
C VAL A 109 7.80 0.95 -4.87
N TYR A 110 8.05 0.85 -3.57
CA TYR A 110 8.43 1.97 -2.71
C TYR A 110 9.51 1.54 -1.73
N CYS A 111 10.19 2.53 -1.13
CA CYS A 111 11.23 2.36 -0.13
C CYS A 111 12.48 1.64 -0.67
N LYS A 112 13.57 1.67 0.11
CA LYS A 112 14.83 0.98 -0.18
C LYS A 112 14.72 -0.56 -0.26
N CYS A 113 13.56 -1.12 0.09
CA CYS A 113 13.29 -2.56 -0.04
C CYS A 113 12.63 -2.94 -1.37
N GLU A 114 12.28 -1.95 -2.22
CA GLU A 114 11.70 -2.15 -3.56
C GLU A 114 10.47 -3.08 -3.56
N MET A 115 9.59 -2.89 -2.58
CA MET A 115 8.39 -3.73 -2.40
C MET A 115 7.11 -2.95 -2.73
N PRO A 116 6.06 -3.63 -3.24
CA PRO A 116 4.72 -3.07 -3.32
C PRO A 116 4.21 -2.65 -1.93
N TYR A 117 3.44 -1.57 -1.87
CA TYR A 117 2.88 -1.08 -0.60
C TYR A 117 1.93 -2.09 0.04
N ASN A 118 2.17 -2.50 1.29
CA ASN A 118 1.23 -3.25 2.11
C ASN A 118 0.33 -2.27 2.90
N PRO A 119 -1.00 -2.28 2.74
CA PRO A 119 -1.86 -1.30 3.40
C PRO A 119 -1.96 -1.47 4.93
N ASP A 120 -1.45 -2.59 5.47
CA ASP A 120 -1.38 -2.81 6.91
C ASP A 120 -0.09 -2.26 7.54
N ASP A 121 0.93 -1.93 6.73
CA ASP A 121 2.22 -1.40 7.19
C ASP A 121 2.26 0.13 7.15
N LEU A 122 2.77 0.75 8.22
CA LEU A 122 2.99 2.20 8.24
C LEU A 122 4.13 2.59 7.27
N MET A 123 3.91 3.64 6.48
CA MET A 123 4.96 4.31 5.71
C MET A 123 4.95 5.82 5.98
N VAL A 124 6.13 6.44 5.91
CA VAL A 124 6.33 7.90 5.99
C VAL A 124 6.85 8.45 4.67
N GLN A 125 6.36 9.60 4.23
CA GLN A 125 6.78 10.24 2.98
C GLN A 125 7.94 11.20 3.21
N CYS A 126 9.03 11.04 2.46
CA CYS A 126 10.17 11.96 2.50
C CYS A 126 9.81 13.29 1.84
N GLU A 127 10.07 14.42 2.51
CA GLU A 127 9.76 15.74 1.98
C GLU A 127 10.64 16.15 0.79
N GLY A 128 11.84 15.59 0.66
CA GLY A 128 12.75 15.80 -0.46
C GLY A 128 12.29 15.06 -1.72
N CYS A 129 12.50 13.73 -1.76
CA CYS A 129 12.25 12.91 -2.94
C CYS A 129 10.76 12.55 -3.17
N LYS A 130 9.87 12.79 -2.19
CA LYS A 130 8.44 12.41 -2.20
C LYS A 130 8.16 10.89 -2.25
N ASP A 131 9.19 10.05 -2.13
CA ASP A 131 9.03 8.60 -1.97
C ASP A 131 8.65 8.22 -0.53
N TRP A 132 8.12 7.01 -0.37
CA TRP A 132 7.57 6.46 0.87
C TRP A 132 8.50 5.41 1.47
N PHE A 133 8.69 5.47 2.79
CA PHE A 133 9.61 4.58 3.50
C PHE A 133 8.95 3.91 4.71
N HIS A 134 9.21 2.62 4.90
CA HIS A 134 8.85 1.93 6.14
C HIS A 134 9.73 2.44 7.30
N PRO A 135 9.17 2.75 8.49
CA PRO A 135 9.93 3.16 9.67
C PRO A 135 11.13 2.24 9.97
N SER A 136 10.90 0.93 9.98
CA SER A 136 11.92 -0.10 10.21
C SER A 136 13.05 -0.07 9.17
N CYS A 137 12.74 0.22 7.90
CA CYS A 137 13.73 0.39 6.86
C CYS A 137 14.58 1.67 7.04
N MET A 138 14.05 2.67 7.74
CA MET A 138 14.77 3.91 8.07
C MET A 138 15.43 3.89 9.46
N GLY A 139 15.38 2.75 10.17
CA GLY A 139 15.99 2.61 11.49
C GLY A 139 15.24 3.33 12.62
N MET A 140 13.95 3.59 12.45
CA MET A 140 13.06 4.25 13.42
C MET A 140 11.89 3.33 13.81
N THR A 141 11.32 3.53 15.00
CA THR A 141 10.12 2.81 15.44
C THR A 141 8.83 3.42 14.86
N ILE A 142 7.71 2.71 14.99
CA ILE A 142 6.39 3.21 14.58
C ILE A 142 5.97 4.42 15.44
N GLU A 143 6.34 4.43 16.73
CA GLU A 143 6.05 5.50 17.69
C GLU A 143 6.87 6.75 17.41
N GLU A 144 8.10 6.59 16.94
CA GLU A 144 8.96 7.70 16.48
C GLU A 144 8.42 8.28 15.18
N ALA A 145 8.15 7.43 14.18
CA ALA A 145 7.60 7.83 12.88
C ALA A 145 6.29 8.62 13.01
N LYS A 146 5.41 8.23 13.93
CA LYS A 146 4.14 8.93 14.22
C LYS A 146 4.30 10.31 14.90
N LYS A 147 5.49 10.64 15.40
CA LYS A 147 5.80 11.93 16.06
C LYS A 147 6.64 12.87 15.18
N LEU A 148 6.97 12.47 13.95
CA LEU A 148 7.71 13.31 13.02
C LEU A 148 6.76 14.30 12.33
N ASP A 149 6.94 15.59 12.58
CA ASP A 149 6.28 16.66 11.82
C ASP A 149 6.83 16.74 10.39
N HIS A 150 8.14 16.52 10.23
CA HIS A 150 8.87 16.55 8.97
C HIS A 150 9.81 15.35 8.89
N PHE A 151 9.88 14.70 7.72
CA PHE A 151 10.77 13.54 7.48
C PHE A 151 11.59 13.72 6.21
N LEU A 152 12.91 13.46 6.32
CA LEU A 152 13.83 13.34 5.20
C LEU A 152 14.49 11.96 5.24
N CYS A 153 14.56 11.29 4.09
CA CYS A 153 15.33 10.04 3.99
C CYS A 153 16.83 10.29 4.16
N SER A 154 17.61 9.22 4.35
CA SER A 154 19.07 9.29 4.54
C SER A 154 19.78 10.04 3.40
N ASP A 155 19.38 9.77 2.16
CA ASP A 155 19.96 10.39 0.97
C ASP A 155 19.69 11.91 0.95
N CYS A 156 18.43 12.34 1.03
CA CYS A 156 18.06 13.75 1.06
C CYS A 156 18.62 14.50 2.28
N SER A 157 18.78 13.82 3.42
CA SER A 157 19.42 14.40 4.61
C SER A 157 20.90 14.69 4.35
N SER A 158 21.64 13.72 3.77
CA SER A 158 23.06 13.89 3.44
C SER A 158 23.30 14.99 2.41
N GLU A 159 22.44 15.13 1.40
CA GLU A 159 22.54 16.21 0.42
C GLU A 159 22.33 17.60 1.04
N ASN A 160 21.41 17.72 2.00
CA ASN A 160 21.10 18.98 2.67
C ASN A 160 22.27 19.43 3.57
N GLU A 161 22.90 18.49 4.29
CA GLU A 161 24.11 18.73 5.06
C GLU A 161 25.26 19.20 4.15
N ALA A 162 25.53 18.49 3.06
CA ALA A 162 26.55 18.87 2.09
C ALA A 162 26.34 20.29 1.51
N LYS A 163 25.09 20.64 1.17
CA LYS A 163 24.71 21.98 0.69
C LYS A 163 24.88 23.06 1.76
N ARG A 164 24.66 22.74 3.05
CA ARG A 164 24.92 23.66 4.17
C ARG A 164 26.41 23.87 4.41
N SER A 165 27.23 22.82 4.40
CA SER A 165 28.68 22.93 4.59
C SER A 165 29.37 23.73 3.49
N LEU A 166 28.91 23.61 2.23
CA LEU A 166 29.43 24.42 1.12
C LEU A 166 29.09 25.92 1.23
N ASN A 167 27.95 26.25 1.85
CA ASN A 167 27.53 27.63 2.10
C ASN A 167 28.13 28.26 3.37
N ALA A 168 28.98 27.53 4.11
CA ALA A 168 29.49 27.93 5.42
C ALA A 168 30.94 28.49 5.40
N PHE A 169 31.45 28.96 4.24
CA PHE A 169 32.74 29.66 4.18
C PHE A 169 32.59 31.17 4.48
N PRO A 170 33.57 31.78 5.18
CA PRO A 170 33.33 33.02 5.92
C PRO A 170 33.39 34.28 5.07
N VAL A 171 32.56 35.26 5.43
CA VAL A 171 32.74 36.66 5.00
C VAL A 171 34.04 37.19 5.62
N SER A 172 35.08 37.37 4.82
CA SER A 172 36.35 37.96 5.28
C SER A 172 36.16 39.44 5.68
N PRO A 173 36.69 39.88 6.83
CA PRO A 173 36.61 41.28 7.23
C PRO A 173 37.58 42.14 6.40
N SER A 174 37.04 43.15 5.70
CA SER A 174 37.83 44.21 5.07
C SER A 174 37.80 45.46 5.95
N ALA A 175 38.98 46.05 6.19
CA ALA A 175 39.22 46.99 7.29
C ALA A 175 38.63 48.40 7.09
N GLU A 176 38.42 49.10 8.22
CA GLU A 176 38.05 50.51 8.27
C GLU A 176 39.17 51.46 7.81
N ALA A 177 38.81 52.55 7.12
CA ALA A 177 39.66 53.75 7.02
C ALA A 177 38.89 55.07 6.75
N LYS A 178 38.49 55.75 7.84
CA LYS A 178 38.42 57.22 8.04
C LYS A 178 37.37 58.12 7.32
N VAL A 179 36.99 59.16 8.07
CA VAL A 179 35.78 60.04 8.02
C VAL A 179 36.01 61.42 7.36
N GLU A 180 34.94 61.95 6.69
CA GLU A 180 34.46 63.35 6.35
C GLU A 180 35.52 64.41 5.81
N PRO A 181 35.28 65.33 4.81
CA PRO A 181 34.04 66.11 4.57
C PRO A 181 33.44 66.40 3.17
N LYS A 182 32.10 66.55 3.21
CA LYS A 182 31.19 67.47 2.48
C LYS A 182 31.76 68.40 1.39
N ARG A 183 31.14 68.39 0.20
CA ARG A 183 30.72 69.65 -0.49
C ARG A 183 29.46 69.46 -1.34
N ARG A 184 28.68 70.52 -1.50
CA ARG A 184 27.33 70.57 -2.11
C ARG A 184 27.34 71.50 -3.33
N LYS A 185 26.45 71.25 -4.30
CA LYS A 185 26.04 72.11 -5.45
C LYS A 185 27.07 72.34 -6.58
N ARG A 186 26.65 72.09 -7.82
CA ARG A 186 25.75 73.00 -8.54
C ARG A 186 24.63 72.23 -9.21
#